data_AF-A0A0F9RYW8-F1
#
_entry.id   AF-A0A0F9RYW8-F1
#
_cell.length_a   1.000
_cell.length_b   1.000
_cell.length_c   1.000
_cell.angle_alpha   90.00
_cell.angle_beta   90.00
_cell.angle_gamma   90.00
#
_symmetry.space_group_name_H-M   'P 1'
#
loop_
_entity.id
_entity.type
_entity.pdbx_description
1 polymer ?
#
loop_
_entity_poly.entity_id
_entity_poly.type
_entity_poly.pdbx_seq_one_letter_code
_entity_poly.pdbx_strand_id
1 'polypeptide(L)'
;MARWPLEVSLRVLSIFLLIGLFATVAQAAPAKAPTSAGGGSGGTVNHVSKQLQLFVAPLVRPTEAVELKRLVRAIRSIEDKGVRMTNKRRLRIARAALRAQQVHKVDATLLIAVARMETDFRALGIGLEQCRKSRRSHCKADCGITQHYISGKRKWVISYCTKLMRDYSLSFLKSAKEIASHIRYCQKRQKWNKPLRRCVLNRYNSGTFYRTAWRCSKRWRYCNRWTPKTSWVNKPDLTKQEKQHRYRLYTEARNRCSRVKYRCLARAAYWKKVMCFDHGAR
;
A
#
# COMPACT_ATOMS: atom_id res chain seq x y z
N MET A 1 48.11 -9.36 28.84
CA MET A 1 47.78 -8.33 27.84
C MET A 1 46.29 -8.43 27.50
N ALA A 2 45.44 -7.61 28.13
CA ALA A 2 43.99 -7.66 27.98
C ALA A 2 43.54 -6.65 26.90
N ARG A 3 42.97 -7.15 25.80
CA ARG A 3 42.34 -6.31 24.75
C ARG A 3 40.90 -6.02 25.16
N TRP A 4 40.62 -4.75 25.44
CA TRP A 4 39.25 -4.26 25.61
C TRP A 4 38.56 -4.12 24.23
N PRO A 5 37.27 -4.46 24.11
CA PRO A 5 36.55 -4.34 22.85
C PRO A 5 36.18 -2.87 22.55
N LEU A 6 36.59 -2.41 21.37
CA LEU A 6 36.35 -1.07 20.79
C LEU A 6 34.87 -0.64 20.71
N GLU A 7 33.91 -1.52 20.99
CA GLU A 7 32.48 -1.19 20.94
C GLU A 7 31.97 -0.38 22.15
N VAL A 8 32.67 -0.40 23.28
CA VAL A 8 32.23 0.33 24.49
C VAL A 8 32.52 1.83 24.38
N SER A 9 33.60 2.21 23.71
CA SER A 9 34.04 3.62 23.59
C SER A 9 33.09 4.48 22.72
N LEU A 10 32.44 3.90 21.71
CA LEU A 10 31.51 4.63 20.83
C LEU A 10 30.15 4.93 21.50
N ARG A 11 29.72 4.11 22.46
CA ARG A 11 28.48 4.35 23.20
C ARG A 11 28.64 5.42 24.28
N VAL A 12 29.81 5.51 24.90
CA VAL A 12 30.11 6.55 25.90
C VAL A 12 30.22 7.93 25.24
N LEU A 13 30.88 8.05 24.09
CA LEU A 13 30.96 9.31 23.32
C LEU A 13 29.60 9.83 22.84
N SER A 14 28.65 8.93 22.55
CA SER A 14 27.29 9.31 22.13
C SER A 14 26.45 9.91 23.27
N ILE A 15 26.72 9.52 24.52
CA ILE A 15 26.02 10.04 25.71
C ILE A 15 26.55 11.43 26.08
N PHE A 16 27.86 11.67 25.98
CA PHE A 16 28.45 12.99 26.26
C PHE A 16 28.01 14.07 25.26
N LEU A 17 27.80 13.73 23.99
CA LEU A 17 27.27 14.65 22.97
C LEU A 17 25.79 15.03 23.20
N LEU A 18 25.00 14.15 23.83
CA LEU A 18 23.61 14.43 24.19
C LEU A 18 23.48 15.27 25.47
N ILE A 19 24.42 15.16 26.41
CA ILE A 19 24.44 15.97 27.64
C ILE A 19 24.97 17.39 27.33
N GLY A 20 25.95 17.52 26.44
CA GLY A 20 26.48 18.82 26.02
C GLY A 20 25.48 19.72 25.28
N LEU A 21 24.45 19.15 24.64
CA LEU A 21 23.41 19.92 23.94
C LEU A 21 22.30 20.46 24.86
N PHE A 22 22.19 19.96 26.09
CA PHE A 22 21.22 20.45 27.09
C PHE A 22 21.84 21.42 28.10
N ALA A 23 23.16 21.58 28.13
CA ALA A 23 23.86 22.44 29.08
C ALA A 23 23.98 23.93 28.65
N THR A 24 23.56 24.31 27.45
CA THR A 24 23.63 25.72 26.98
C THR A 24 22.31 26.48 27.10
N VAL A 25 21.32 25.96 27.82
CA VAL A 25 20.04 26.65 28.07
C VAL A 25 19.76 26.72 29.57
N ALA A 26 20.69 27.28 30.36
CA ALA A 26 20.42 27.67 31.75
C ALA A 26 21.51 28.59 32.32
N GLN A 27 21.59 29.85 31.87
CA GLN A 27 22.04 30.93 32.76
C GLN A 27 21.62 32.30 32.22
N ALA A 28 20.49 32.80 32.70
CA ALA A 28 20.20 34.23 32.75
C ALA A 28 19.32 34.47 33.98
N ALA A 29 19.96 34.74 35.12
CA ALA A 29 19.33 35.27 36.31
C ALA A 29 19.39 36.83 36.27
N PRO A 30 18.56 37.54 37.05
CA PRO A 30 17.94 38.79 36.63
C PRO A 30 18.81 40.02 36.88
N ALA A 31 18.80 40.96 35.94
CA ALA A 31 19.39 42.29 36.14
C ALA A 31 18.28 43.36 36.16
N LYS A 32 18.38 44.20 37.18
CA LYS A 32 17.55 45.36 37.54
C LYS A 32 17.10 46.21 36.35
N ALA A 33 15.87 46.72 36.44
CA ALA A 33 15.40 47.85 35.64
C ALA A 33 16.26 49.11 35.89
N PRO A 34 16.44 49.92 34.85
CA PRO A 34 16.26 51.36 35.00
C PRO A 34 15.28 51.91 33.97
N THR A 35 14.62 52.97 34.40
CA THR A 35 13.67 53.81 33.69
C THR A 35 14.34 54.75 32.68
N SER A 36 13.55 55.08 31.66
CA SER A 36 13.53 56.31 30.84
C SER A 36 14.26 56.37 29.48
N ALA A 37 13.42 56.68 28.48
CA ALA A 37 13.58 57.62 27.35
C ALA A 37 14.68 57.44 26.30
N GLY A 38 14.24 57.49 25.03
CA GLY A 38 15.08 57.86 23.87
C GLY A 38 15.00 56.87 22.72
N GLY A 39 14.48 57.32 21.58
CA GLY A 39 14.29 56.49 20.38
C GLY A 39 15.58 56.23 19.59
N GLY A 40 15.53 55.26 18.67
CA GLY A 40 16.65 54.99 17.76
C GLY A 40 16.63 53.60 17.11
N SER A 41 16.11 53.57 15.87
CA SER A 41 16.38 52.59 14.80
C SER A 41 16.12 51.10 15.08
N GLY A 42 14.93 50.65 14.70
CA GLY A 42 14.66 49.25 14.36
C GLY A 42 15.25 48.92 12.99
N GLY A 43 16.33 48.15 12.95
CA GLY A 43 16.97 47.75 11.69
C GLY A 43 17.63 46.37 11.65
N THR A 44 17.88 45.71 12.79
CA THR A 44 18.83 44.57 12.82
C THR A 44 18.26 43.24 13.30
N VAL A 45 17.00 43.17 13.72
CA VAL A 45 16.40 41.90 14.23
C VAL A 45 15.72 41.07 13.12
N ASN A 46 15.42 41.67 11.96
CA ASN A 46 14.68 40.98 10.89
C ASN A 46 15.57 40.21 9.88
N HIS A 47 16.89 40.40 9.90
CA HIS A 47 17.76 39.77 8.90
C HIS A 47 18.29 38.39 9.32
N VAL A 48 18.52 38.16 10.62
CA VAL A 48 18.98 36.88 11.16
C VAL A 48 17.86 35.83 11.18
N SER A 49 16.62 36.26 11.41
CA SER A 49 15.44 35.37 11.42
C SER A 49 15.11 34.81 10.02
N LYS A 50 15.34 35.59 8.95
CA LYS A 50 15.16 35.11 7.56
C LYS A 50 16.26 34.16 7.10
N GLN A 51 17.51 34.32 7.56
CA GLN A 51 18.58 33.38 7.23
C GLN A 51 18.39 32.04 7.95
N LEU A 52 17.92 32.00 9.19
CA LEU A 52 17.62 30.73 9.87
C LEU A 52 16.41 29.99 9.25
N GLN A 53 15.42 30.71 8.70
CA GLN A 53 14.27 30.07 8.05
C GLN A 53 14.62 29.42 6.69
N LEU A 54 15.72 29.81 6.05
CA LEU A 54 16.23 29.16 4.83
C LEU A 54 16.99 27.85 5.11
N PHE A 55 17.44 27.62 6.34
CA PHE A 55 18.09 26.37 6.78
C PHE A 55 17.13 25.34 7.39
N VAL A 56 15.84 25.68 7.55
CA VAL A 56 14.77 24.75 7.96
C VAL A 56 13.83 24.45 6.79
N ALA A 57 14.33 24.52 5.55
CA ALA A 57 13.73 23.74 4.48
C ALA A 57 13.87 22.26 4.88
N PRO A 58 12.80 21.45 4.87
CA PRO A 58 12.91 20.08 5.32
C PRO A 58 13.87 19.38 4.38
N LEU A 59 15.04 19.01 4.92
CA LEU A 59 15.92 17.98 4.41
C LEU A 59 15.09 16.70 4.34
N VAL A 60 14.29 16.57 3.28
CA VAL A 60 13.89 15.27 2.76
C VAL A 60 15.23 14.58 2.55
N ARG A 61 15.56 13.66 3.45
CA ARG A 61 16.84 12.94 3.41
C ARG A 61 17.00 12.45 1.96
N PRO A 62 18.17 12.55 1.33
CA PRO A 62 18.35 12.18 -0.08
C PRO A 62 17.73 10.83 -0.44
N THR A 63 17.73 9.91 0.52
CA THR A 63 17.08 8.59 0.47
C THR A 63 15.55 8.64 0.35
N GLU A 64 14.86 9.54 1.07
CA GLU A 64 13.40 9.67 1.01
C GLU A 64 12.94 10.23 -0.34
N ALA A 65 13.64 11.22 -0.91
CA ALA A 65 13.29 11.77 -2.22
C ALA A 65 13.43 10.72 -3.33
N VAL A 66 14.50 9.92 -3.28
CA VAL A 66 14.74 8.79 -4.20
C VAL A 66 13.65 7.73 -4.06
N GLU A 67 13.32 7.34 -2.82
CA GLU A 67 12.25 6.37 -2.56
C GLU A 67 10.87 6.88 -3.02
N LEU A 68 10.54 8.14 -2.75
CA LEU A 68 9.29 8.74 -3.25
C LEU A 68 9.23 8.72 -4.78
N LYS A 69 10.33 9.06 -5.47
CA LYS A 69 10.41 9.00 -6.93
C LYS A 69 10.22 7.57 -7.44
N ARG A 70 10.82 6.58 -6.77
CA ARG A 70 10.62 5.14 -7.06
C ARG A 70 9.16 4.73 -6.88
N LEU A 71 8.54 5.08 -5.75
CA LEU A 71 7.14 4.74 -5.46
C LEU A 71 6.16 5.42 -6.43
N VAL A 72 6.40 6.67 -6.81
CA VAL A 72 5.58 7.36 -7.83
C VAL A 72 5.68 6.66 -9.19
N ARG A 73 6.88 6.24 -9.60
CA ARG A 73 7.06 5.43 -10.82
C ARG A 73 6.32 4.09 -10.72
N ALA A 74 6.41 3.42 -9.57
CA ALA A 74 5.68 2.18 -9.33
C ALA A 74 4.17 2.37 -9.47
N ILE A 75 3.59 3.39 -8.83
CA ILE A 75 2.16 3.72 -8.97
C ILE A 75 1.78 3.94 -10.44
N ARG A 76 2.56 4.77 -11.17
CA ARG A 76 2.31 5.04 -12.60
C ARG A 76 2.37 3.77 -13.47
N SER A 77 3.18 2.78 -13.09
CA SER A 77 3.33 1.53 -13.86
C SER A 77 2.19 0.52 -13.64
N ILE A 78 1.43 0.67 -12.54
CA ILE A 78 0.37 -0.26 -12.13
C ILE A 78 -1.03 0.37 -12.13
N GLU A 79 -1.16 1.71 -12.19
CA GLU A 79 -2.47 2.37 -12.34
C GLU A 79 -3.19 1.92 -13.62
N ASP A 80 -4.52 1.92 -13.59
CA ASP A 80 -5.31 1.64 -14.78
C ASP A 80 -5.09 2.72 -15.86
N LYS A 81 -4.90 2.29 -17.12
CA LYS A 81 -4.74 3.21 -18.25
C LYS A 81 -6.01 4.02 -18.51
N GLY A 82 -7.18 3.50 -18.14
CA GLY A 82 -8.47 4.17 -18.31
C GLY A 82 -8.75 5.29 -17.28
N VAL A 83 -7.98 5.36 -16.18
CA VAL A 83 -8.17 6.36 -15.12
C VAL A 83 -6.82 6.93 -14.69
N ARG A 84 -6.26 7.81 -15.51
CA ARG A 84 -4.95 8.42 -15.21
C ARG A 84 -5.05 9.35 -14.01
N MET A 85 -4.28 9.08 -12.96
CA MET A 85 -4.16 9.97 -11.82
C MET A 85 -3.27 11.19 -12.15
N THR A 86 -3.39 12.28 -11.38
CA THR A 86 -2.44 13.40 -11.45
C THR A 86 -1.16 13.07 -10.70
N ASN A 87 -0.03 13.69 -11.08
CA ASN A 87 1.24 13.52 -10.36
C ASN A 87 1.12 13.92 -8.87
N LYS A 88 0.38 15.00 -8.57
CA LYS A 88 0.09 15.42 -7.19
C LYS A 88 -0.58 14.30 -6.39
N ARG A 89 -1.58 13.61 -6.97
CA ARG A 89 -2.26 12.50 -6.30
C ARG A 89 -1.33 11.31 -6.08
N ARG A 90 -0.53 10.92 -7.08
CA ARG A 90 0.47 9.84 -6.96
C ARG A 90 1.46 10.14 -5.83
N LEU A 91 1.96 11.37 -5.76
CA LEU A 91 2.90 11.80 -4.73
C LEU A 91 2.29 11.72 -3.32
N ARG A 92 1.02 12.14 -3.14
CA ARG A 92 0.33 11.99 -1.84
C ARG A 92 0.21 10.53 -1.42
N ILE A 93 -0.14 9.64 -2.35
CA ILE A 93 -0.25 8.19 -2.09
C ILE A 93 1.13 7.61 -1.72
N ALA A 94 2.17 7.94 -2.50
CA ALA A 94 3.53 7.49 -2.25
C ALA A 94 4.05 7.94 -0.88
N ARG A 95 3.86 9.22 -0.51
CA ARG A 95 4.22 9.74 0.82
C ARG A 95 3.49 9.03 1.95
N ALA A 96 2.19 8.81 1.78
CA ALA A 96 1.38 8.12 2.78
C ALA A 96 1.84 6.66 2.99
N ALA A 97 2.15 5.94 1.91
CA ALA A 97 2.69 4.59 1.97
C ALA A 97 4.09 4.55 2.60
N LEU A 98 4.97 5.49 2.23
CA LEU A 98 6.34 5.57 2.77
C LEU A 98 6.33 5.90 4.28
N ARG A 99 5.46 6.81 4.72
CA ARG A 99 5.25 7.09 6.15
C ARG A 99 4.79 5.83 6.89
N ALA A 100 3.83 5.09 6.33
CA ALA A 100 3.35 3.86 6.94
C ALA A 100 4.44 2.77 7.01
N GLN A 101 5.31 2.70 6.00
CA GLN A 101 6.51 1.86 6.03
C GLN A 101 7.44 2.22 7.19
N GLN A 102 7.74 3.50 7.37
CA GLN A 102 8.65 3.95 8.43
C GLN A 102 8.10 3.59 9.83
N VAL A 103 6.79 3.76 10.04
CA VAL A 103 6.11 3.52 11.33
C VAL A 103 5.94 2.03 11.62
N HIS A 104 5.46 1.24 10.66
CA HIS A 104 5.08 -0.16 10.88
C HIS A 104 6.06 -1.19 10.31
N LYS A 105 7.16 -0.74 9.69
CA LYS A 105 8.19 -1.58 9.06
C LYS A 105 7.61 -2.55 8.01
N VAL A 106 6.59 -2.09 7.28
CA VAL A 106 5.97 -2.80 6.15
C VAL A 106 6.42 -2.16 4.85
N ASP A 107 6.85 -2.96 3.88
CA ASP A 107 7.24 -2.50 2.54
C ASP A 107 6.16 -1.59 1.90
N ALA A 108 6.53 -0.37 1.52
CA ALA A 108 5.63 0.61 0.89
C ALA A 108 5.13 0.15 -0.48
N THR A 109 5.91 -0.65 -1.22
CA THR A 109 5.47 -1.22 -2.49
C THR A 109 4.34 -2.23 -2.28
N LEU A 110 4.40 -3.01 -1.20
CA LEU A 110 3.33 -3.92 -0.79
C LEU A 110 2.06 -3.14 -0.43
N LEU A 111 2.19 -2.02 0.28
CA LEU A 111 1.06 -1.15 0.60
C LEU A 111 0.42 -0.54 -0.66
N ILE A 112 1.23 -0.06 -1.60
CA ILE A 112 0.78 0.46 -2.90
C ILE A 112 0.05 -0.63 -3.69
N ALA A 113 0.58 -1.85 -3.70
CA ALA A 113 -0.06 -3.00 -4.33
C ALA A 113 -1.45 -3.27 -3.74
N VAL A 114 -1.58 -3.23 -2.42
CA VAL A 114 -2.87 -3.35 -1.72
C VAL A 114 -3.81 -2.24 -2.16
N ALA A 115 -3.41 -0.98 -2.10
CA ALA A 115 -4.27 0.15 -2.50
C ALA A 115 -4.75 0.04 -3.95
N ARG A 116 -3.88 -0.42 -4.87
CA ARG A 116 -4.25 -0.66 -6.27
C ARG A 116 -5.27 -1.79 -6.39
N MET A 117 -5.11 -2.87 -5.65
CA MET A 117 -6.01 -4.02 -5.74
C MET A 117 -7.37 -3.76 -5.13
N GLU A 118 -7.41 -3.11 -3.98
CA GLU A 118 -8.63 -2.91 -3.21
C GLU A 118 -9.57 -1.92 -3.89
N THR A 119 -9.01 -0.85 -4.46
CA THR A 119 -9.84 0.26 -4.95
C THR A 119 -9.41 0.86 -6.27
N ASP A 120 -8.32 0.36 -6.86
CA ASP A 120 -7.62 1.07 -7.94
C ASP A 120 -7.26 2.51 -7.53
N PHE A 121 -6.67 2.63 -6.35
CA PHE A 121 -6.28 3.90 -5.75
C PHE A 121 -7.43 4.90 -5.48
N ARG A 122 -8.69 4.47 -5.52
CA ARG A 122 -9.86 5.31 -5.23
C ARG A 122 -10.22 5.20 -3.75
N ALA A 123 -10.32 6.32 -3.06
CA ALA A 123 -10.83 6.29 -1.70
C ALA A 123 -12.34 6.04 -1.73
N LEU A 124 -12.77 4.82 -1.39
CA LEU A 124 -14.16 4.38 -1.42
C LEU A 124 -14.59 3.85 -0.04
N GLY A 125 -15.90 3.74 0.17
CA GLY A 125 -16.49 3.08 1.33
C GLY A 125 -17.47 2.00 0.88
N ILE A 126 -17.00 0.77 0.72
CA ILE A 126 -17.87 -0.36 0.41
C ILE A 126 -18.63 -0.73 1.69
N GLY A 127 -19.95 -0.88 1.61
CA GLY A 127 -20.78 -1.10 2.80
C GLY A 127 -21.14 0.17 3.57
N LEU A 128 -20.49 1.32 3.28
CA LEU A 128 -20.76 2.58 3.98
C LEU A 128 -22.17 3.09 3.69
N GLU A 129 -22.63 2.97 2.45
CA GLU A 129 -23.98 3.41 2.08
C GLU A 129 -25.06 2.54 2.72
N GLN A 130 -24.83 1.22 2.75
CA GLN A 130 -25.67 0.29 3.50
C GLN A 130 -25.67 0.64 4.99
N CYS A 131 -24.53 1.01 5.56
CA CYS A 131 -24.44 1.47 6.95
C CYS A 131 -25.24 2.76 7.19
N ARG A 132 -25.21 3.73 6.26
CA ARG A 132 -26.01 4.97 6.37
C ARG A 132 -27.51 4.69 6.38
N LYS A 133 -27.98 3.81 5.49
CA LYS A 133 -29.38 3.41 5.34
C LYS A 133 -29.87 2.43 6.42
N SER A 134 -28.95 1.80 7.15
CA SER A 134 -29.31 0.82 8.17
C SER A 134 -29.97 1.47 9.39
N ARG A 135 -31.06 0.85 9.88
CA ARG A 135 -31.69 1.18 11.17
C ARG A 135 -30.93 0.58 12.37
N ARG A 136 -29.94 -0.29 12.14
CA ARG A 136 -29.19 -0.94 13.22
C ARG A 136 -28.25 0.06 13.90
N SER A 137 -28.09 -0.08 15.22
CA SER A 137 -27.13 0.70 16.00
C SER A 137 -25.67 0.36 15.66
N HIS A 138 -25.44 -0.83 15.10
CA HIS A 138 -24.13 -1.34 14.68
C HIS A 138 -24.11 -1.66 13.19
N CYS A 139 -22.97 -1.40 12.55
CA CYS A 139 -22.76 -1.71 11.15
C CYS A 139 -21.30 -2.09 10.88
N LYS A 140 -21.04 -2.54 9.66
CA LYS A 140 -19.71 -2.87 9.14
C LYS A 140 -19.50 -2.24 7.77
N ALA A 141 -18.28 -1.82 7.48
CA ALA A 141 -17.89 -1.23 6.20
C ALA A 141 -16.39 -1.40 5.94
N ASP A 142 -16.01 -1.48 4.67
CA ASP A 142 -14.63 -1.46 4.20
C ASP A 142 -14.33 -0.07 3.64
N CYS A 143 -13.32 0.61 4.19
CA CYS A 143 -13.17 2.04 3.95
C CYS A 143 -11.75 2.48 3.62
N GLY A 144 -11.66 3.55 2.83
CA GLY A 144 -10.40 4.17 2.42
C GLY A 144 -9.77 3.50 1.20
N ILE A 145 -8.58 3.98 0.83
CA ILE A 145 -7.88 3.52 -0.39
C ILE A 145 -7.43 2.06 -0.31
N THR A 146 -7.27 1.54 0.91
CA THR A 146 -6.83 0.16 1.21
C THR A 146 -7.98 -0.72 1.72
N GLN A 147 -9.23 -0.26 1.69
CA GLN A 147 -10.44 -0.99 2.15
C GLN A 147 -10.26 -1.65 3.53
N HIS A 148 -9.88 -0.86 4.53
CA HIS A 148 -9.75 -1.39 5.89
C HIS A 148 -11.13 -1.69 6.47
N TYR A 149 -11.31 -2.92 6.97
CA TYR A 149 -12.56 -3.37 7.57
C TYR A 149 -12.78 -2.69 8.92
N ILE A 150 -13.97 -2.13 9.09
CA ILE A 150 -14.41 -1.46 10.31
C ILE A 150 -15.78 -2.02 10.71
N SER A 151 -15.94 -2.31 11.99
CA SER A 151 -17.21 -2.71 12.59
C SER A 151 -17.42 -1.99 13.91
N GLY A 152 -18.63 -1.54 14.19
CA GLY A 152 -18.94 -0.85 15.44
C GLY A 152 -20.24 -0.05 15.37
N LYS A 153 -20.40 0.91 16.30
CA LYS A 153 -21.56 1.82 16.35
C LYS A 153 -21.68 2.62 15.04
N ARG A 154 -22.87 2.68 14.46
CA ARG A 154 -23.17 3.29 13.15
C ARG A 154 -22.56 4.69 12.98
N LYS A 155 -22.81 5.60 13.94
CA LYS A 155 -22.28 6.97 13.92
C LYS A 155 -20.74 6.99 13.85
N TRP A 156 -20.09 6.13 14.64
CA TRP A 156 -18.64 6.03 14.67
C TRP A 156 -18.08 5.45 13.36
N VAL A 157 -18.67 4.37 12.84
CA VAL A 157 -18.24 3.76 11.57
C VAL A 157 -18.34 4.78 10.42
N ILE A 158 -19.46 5.49 10.30
CA ILE A 158 -19.64 6.49 9.25
C ILE A 158 -18.58 7.61 9.34
N SER A 159 -18.38 8.15 10.55
CA SER A 159 -17.38 9.20 10.79
C SER A 159 -15.96 8.72 10.48
N TYR A 160 -15.59 7.56 10.99
CA TYR A 160 -14.25 7.03 10.85
C TYR A 160 -13.94 6.59 9.41
N CYS A 161 -14.91 5.99 8.71
CA CYS A 161 -14.80 5.72 7.26
C CYS A 161 -14.62 6.99 6.45
N THR A 162 -15.36 8.06 6.76
CA THR A 162 -15.20 9.36 6.09
C THR A 162 -13.79 9.92 6.30
N LYS A 163 -13.22 9.78 7.50
CA LYS A 163 -11.82 10.15 7.78
C LYS A 163 -10.84 9.34 6.93
N LEU A 164 -10.99 8.01 6.86
CA LEU A 164 -10.13 7.16 6.04
C LEU A 164 -10.21 7.50 4.55
N MET A 165 -11.39 7.84 4.04
CA MET A 165 -11.56 8.23 2.64
C MET A 165 -10.88 9.55 2.30
N ARG A 166 -10.76 10.47 3.28
CA ARG A 166 -10.13 11.78 3.08
C ARG A 166 -8.63 11.75 3.31
N ASP A 167 -8.14 10.93 4.24
CA ASP A 167 -6.74 10.86 4.64
C ASP A 167 -6.08 9.54 4.21
N TYR A 168 -5.26 9.62 3.15
CA TYR A 168 -4.45 8.49 2.69
C TYR A 168 -3.45 8.02 3.75
N SER A 169 -2.86 8.93 4.52
CA SER A 169 -1.90 8.57 5.56
C SER A 169 -2.55 7.69 6.61
N LEU A 170 -3.75 8.07 7.08
CA LEU A 170 -4.49 7.27 8.04
C LEU A 170 -4.86 5.90 7.45
N SER A 171 -5.33 5.85 6.19
CA SER A 171 -5.63 4.58 5.50
C SER A 171 -4.42 3.65 5.44
N PHE A 172 -3.27 4.16 5.00
CA PHE A 172 -2.04 3.38 4.88
C PHE A 172 -1.49 2.95 6.25
N LEU A 173 -1.56 3.80 7.29
CA LEU A 173 -1.15 3.42 8.64
C LEU A 173 -1.98 2.26 9.20
N LYS A 174 -3.30 2.27 8.99
CA LYS A 174 -4.18 1.18 9.45
C LYS A 174 -3.91 -0.12 8.69
N SER A 175 -3.78 -0.03 7.37
CA SER A 175 -3.40 -1.18 6.53
C SER A 175 -2.04 -1.75 6.91
N ALA A 176 -1.03 -0.91 7.15
CA ALA A 176 0.30 -1.35 7.53
C ALA A 176 0.31 -2.00 8.92
N LYS A 177 -0.43 -1.46 9.89
CA LYS A 177 -0.61 -2.11 11.21
C LYS A 177 -1.20 -3.52 11.08
N GLU A 178 -2.21 -3.67 10.23
CA GLU A 178 -2.86 -4.96 9.97
C GLU A 178 -1.90 -5.95 9.26
N ILE A 179 -1.23 -5.50 8.21
CA ILE A 179 -0.24 -6.29 7.46
C ILE A 179 0.92 -6.73 8.35
N ALA A 180 1.44 -5.86 9.23
CA ALA A 180 2.47 -6.20 10.20
C ALA A 180 2.02 -7.34 11.14
N SER A 181 0.76 -7.33 11.57
CA SER A 181 0.17 -8.44 12.33
C SER A 181 0.15 -9.74 11.53
N HIS A 182 -0.23 -9.67 10.24
CA HIS A 182 -0.22 -10.82 9.33
C HIS A 182 1.19 -11.36 9.08
N ILE A 183 2.20 -10.50 8.94
CA ILE A 183 3.60 -10.90 8.79
C ILE A 183 4.04 -11.73 9.99
N ARG A 184 3.84 -11.20 11.21
CA ARG A 184 4.19 -11.91 12.45
C ARG A 184 3.49 -13.26 12.56
N TYR A 185 2.20 -13.31 12.24
CA TYR A 185 1.45 -14.56 12.24
C TYR A 185 2.03 -15.56 11.22
N CYS A 186 2.30 -15.11 9.99
CA CYS A 186 2.77 -15.98 8.91
C CYS A 186 4.19 -16.49 9.17
N GLN A 187 5.06 -15.68 9.80
CA GLN A 187 6.39 -16.10 10.26
C GLN A 187 6.29 -17.20 11.31
N LYS A 188 5.41 -17.06 12.31
CA LYS A 188 5.18 -18.11 13.33
C LYS A 188 4.66 -19.43 12.74
N ARG A 189 3.96 -19.36 11.60
CA ARG A 189 3.40 -20.53 10.91
C ARG A 189 4.18 -20.93 9.65
N GLN A 190 5.46 -20.57 9.53
CA GLN A 190 6.25 -20.85 8.31
C GLN A 190 6.51 -22.34 8.02
N LYS A 191 6.03 -23.27 8.85
CA LYS A 191 6.03 -24.73 8.61
C LYS A 191 5.43 -25.17 7.25
N TRP A 192 4.76 -24.27 6.50
CA TRP A 192 3.94 -24.60 5.33
C TRP A 192 4.58 -24.31 3.96
N ASN A 193 5.92 -24.22 3.81
CA ASN A 193 6.65 -24.01 2.53
C ASN A 193 6.05 -22.94 1.57
N LYS A 194 5.29 -21.99 2.10
CA LYS A 194 4.63 -20.94 1.31
C LYS A 194 5.45 -19.66 1.42
N PRO A 195 5.67 -18.94 0.30
CA PRO A 195 6.31 -17.62 0.35
C PRO A 195 5.60 -16.69 1.34
N LEU A 196 6.36 -16.03 2.21
CA LEU A 196 5.82 -15.18 3.29
C LEU A 196 4.84 -14.13 2.76
N ARG A 197 5.21 -13.42 1.67
CA ARG A 197 4.35 -12.44 0.99
C ARG A 197 3.00 -13.01 0.58
N ARG A 198 2.97 -14.26 0.08
CA ARG A 198 1.73 -14.94 -0.32
C ARG A 198 0.84 -15.23 0.88
N CYS A 199 1.41 -15.65 2.01
CA CYS A 199 0.65 -15.87 3.24
C CYS A 199 0.01 -14.57 3.74
N VAL A 200 0.80 -13.48 3.79
CA VAL A 200 0.36 -12.17 4.26
C VAL A 200 -0.79 -11.62 3.43
N LEU A 201 -0.63 -11.62 2.09
CA LEU A 201 -1.64 -11.09 1.19
C LEU A 201 -2.92 -11.94 1.14
N ASN A 202 -2.81 -13.26 1.27
CA ASN A 202 -3.99 -14.13 1.39
C ASN A 202 -4.82 -13.78 2.62
N ARG A 203 -4.18 -13.39 3.73
CA ARG A 203 -4.88 -13.00 4.96
C ARG A 203 -5.51 -11.62 4.86
N TYR A 204 -4.76 -10.65 4.33
CA TYR A 204 -5.27 -9.29 4.14
C TYR A 204 -6.54 -9.28 3.28
N ASN A 205 -6.53 -10.03 2.16
CA ASN A 205 -7.61 -9.98 1.17
C ASN A 205 -8.77 -10.96 1.41
N SER A 206 -8.99 -11.37 2.67
CA SER A 206 -9.93 -12.45 3.09
C SER A 206 -9.83 -13.76 2.28
N GLY A 207 -8.75 -13.93 1.52
CA GLY A 207 -8.60 -14.96 0.50
C GLY A 207 -9.59 -14.87 -0.67
N THR A 208 -10.48 -13.88 -0.76
CA THR A 208 -11.57 -13.89 -1.77
C THR A 208 -11.05 -13.56 -3.16
N PHE A 209 -10.21 -12.53 -3.30
CA PHE A 209 -9.59 -12.19 -4.58
C PHE A 209 -8.56 -13.25 -5.03
N TYR A 210 -7.78 -13.78 -4.08
CA TYR A 210 -6.82 -14.88 -4.33
C TYR A 210 -7.51 -16.21 -4.65
N ARG A 211 -8.59 -16.57 -3.94
CA ARG A 211 -9.45 -17.70 -4.31
C ARG A 211 -10.06 -17.46 -5.66
N THR A 212 -10.42 -16.24 -6.03
CA THR A 212 -11.01 -15.97 -7.35
C THR A 212 -9.96 -16.11 -8.45
N ALA A 213 -8.73 -15.63 -8.27
CA ALA A 213 -7.61 -15.85 -9.20
C ALA A 213 -7.22 -17.34 -9.29
N TRP A 214 -7.23 -18.06 -8.16
CA TRP A 214 -6.92 -19.49 -8.10
C TRP A 214 -8.06 -20.35 -8.65
N ARG A 215 -9.32 -20.04 -8.33
CA ARG A 215 -10.52 -20.57 -8.96
C ARG A 215 -10.52 -20.24 -10.44
N CYS A 216 -10.02 -19.09 -10.86
CA CYS A 216 -9.78 -18.75 -12.26
C CYS A 216 -8.82 -19.75 -12.92
N SER A 217 -7.70 -20.07 -12.26
CA SER A 217 -6.75 -21.10 -12.75
C SER A 217 -7.37 -22.50 -12.79
N LYS A 218 -8.23 -22.85 -11.83
CA LYS A 218 -8.97 -24.13 -11.80
C LYS A 218 -10.06 -24.19 -12.85
N ARG A 219 -10.82 -23.10 -13.01
CA ARG A 219 -11.92 -22.96 -13.97
C ARG A 219 -11.39 -22.92 -15.39
N TRP A 220 -10.22 -22.32 -15.62
CA TRP A 220 -9.49 -22.44 -16.88
C TRP A 220 -9.02 -23.88 -17.12
N ARG A 221 -8.40 -24.56 -16.15
CA ARG A 221 -8.04 -25.98 -16.27
C ARG A 221 -9.24 -26.88 -16.56
N TYR A 222 -10.37 -26.63 -15.89
CA TYR A 222 -11.64 -27.31 -16.13
C TYR A 222 -12.14 -27.02 -17.55
N CYS A 223 -12.20 -25.74 -17.95
CA CYS A 223 -12.54 -25.34 -19.31
C CYS A 223 -11.69 -26.05 -20.36
N ASN A 224 -10.38 -26.12 -20.16
CA ASN A 224 -9.44 -26.75 -21.09
C ASN A 224 -9.58 -28.28 -21.13
N ARG A 225 -10.04 -28.89 -20.02
CA ARG A 225 -10.30 -30.34 -19.91
C ARG A 225 -11.59 -30.75 -20.60
N TRP A 226 -12.60 -29.89 -20.56
CA TRP A 226 -13.96 -30.17 -21.04
C TRP A 226 -14.30 -29.51 -22.37
N THR A 227 -13.44 -28.64 -22.92
CA THR A 227 -13.55 -28.22 -24.32
C THR A 227 -13.42 -29.46 -25.21
N PRO A 228 -14.40 -29.71 -26.10
CA PRO A 228 -14.32 -30.84 -27.03
C PRO A 228 -12.99 -30.82 -27.77
N LYS A 229 -12.33 -31.96 -27.90
CA LYS A 229 -11.11 -32.04 -28.72
C LYS A 229 -11.49 -31.92 -30.19
N THR A 230 -10.57 -31.48 -31.04
CA THR A 230 -10.78 -31.45 -32.50
C THR A 230 -11.14 -32.84 -33.05
N SER A 231 -10.67 -33.91 -32.41
CA SER A 231 -11.05 -35.29 -32.72
C SER A 231 -12.54 -35.62 -32.52
N TRP A 232 -13.28 -34.85 -31.71
CA TRP A 232 -14.73 -35.00 -31.56
C TRP A 232 -15.52 -34.47 -32.77
N VAL A 233 -14.95 -33.48 -33.46
CA VAL A 233 -15.52 -32.89 -34.68
C VAL A 233 -15.22 -33.77 -35.91
N ASN A 234 -14.06 -34.43 -35.93
CA ASN A 234 -13.55 -35.16 -37.11
C ASN A 234 -13.82 -36.67 -37.08
N LYS A 235 -14.93 -37.10 -36.46
CA LYS A 235 -15.32 -38.51 -36.49
C LYS A 235 -15.70 -38.95 -37.93
N PRO A 236 -15.22 -40.12 -38.40
CA PRO A 236 -15.41 -40.55 -39.79
C PRO A 236 -16.88 -40.84 -40.12
N ASP A 237 -17.65 -41.31 -39.15
CA ASP A 237 -19.07 -41.69 -39.21
C ASP A 237 -20.05 -40.51 -39.29
N LEU A 238 -19.58 -39.26 -39.21
CA LEU A 238 -20.47 -38.10 -39.22
C LEU A 238 -20.73 -37.56 -40.62
N THR A 239 -21.98 -37.16 -40.85
CA THR A 239 -22.39 -36.38 -42.00
C THR A 239 -21.76 -34.97 -41.99
N LYS A 240 -21.74 -34.32 -43.15
CA LYS A 240 -21.24 -32.94 -43.30
C LYS A 240 -21.98 -31.95 -42.39
N GLN A 241 -23.31 -32.07 -42.28
CA GLN A 241 -24.12 -31.21 -41.42
C GLN A 241 -23.82 -31.42 -39.93
N GLU A 242 -23.64 -32.67 -39.50
CA GLU A 242 -23.26 -32.97 -38.11
C GLU A 242 -21.86 -32.44 -37.77
N LYS A 243 -20.88 -32.60 -38.68
CA LYS A 243 -19.54 -32.02 -38.51
C LYS A 243 -19.62 -30.50 -38.36
N GLN A 244 -20.44 -29.83 -39.17
CA GLN A 244 -20.61 -28.37 -39.10
C GLN A 244 -21.32 -27.91 -37.82
N HIS A 245 -22.33 -28.64 -37.35
CA HIS A 245 -22.99 -28.38 -36.08
C HIS A 245 -22.01 -28.58 -34.89
N ARG A 246 -21.27 -29.68 -34.88
CA ARG A 246 -20.23 -29.95 -33.86
C ARG A 246 -19.13 -28.90 -33.87
N TYR A 247 -18.69 -28.45 -35.04
CA TYR A 247 -17.67 -27.39 -35.14
C TYR A 247 -18.16 -26.05 -34.55
N ARG A 248 -19.44 -25.69 -34.75
CA ARG A 248 -20.04 -24.51 -34.11
C ARG A 248 -20.01 -24.62 -32.58
N LEU A 249 -20.47 -25.75 -32.02
CA LEU A 249 -20.45 -25.99 -30.58
C LEU A 249 -19.03 -25.97 -29.99
N TYR A 250 -18.06 -26.58 -30.68
CA TYR A 250 -16.65 -26.52 -30.31
C TYR A 250 -16.12 -25.07 -30.27
N THR A 251 -16.41 -24.29 -31.31
CA THR A 251 -15.97 -22.90 -31.43
C THR A 251 -16.57 -22.02 -30.34
N GLU A 252 -17.86 -22.18 -30.04
CA GLU A 252 -18.51 -21.49 -28.93
C GLU A 252 -17.90 -21.84 -27.57
N ALA A 253 -17.71 -23.13 -27.28
CA ALA A 253 -17.09 -23.59 -26.04
C ALA A 253 -15.67 -23.03 -25.88
N ARG A 254 -14.87 -23.09 -26.95
CA ARG A 254 -13.51 -22.54 -27.00
C ARG A 254 -13.50 -21.02 -26.80
N ASN A 255 -14.44 -20.30 -27.39
CA ASN A 255 -14.58 -18.85 -27.22
C ASN A 255 -15.00 -18.47 -25.80
N ARG A 256 -15.95 -19.18 -25.19
CA ARG A 256 -16.33 -18.99 -23.78
C ARG A 256 -15.13 -19.22 -22.86
N CYS A 257 -14.41 -20.31 -23.06
CA CYS A 257 -13.22 -20.64 -22.26
C CYS A 257 -12.05 -19.67 -22.49
N SER A 258 -11.89 -19.14 -23.71
CA SER A 258 -10.88 -18.12 -24.02
C SER A 258 -11.18 -16.80 -23.32
N ARG A 259 -12.44 -16.36 -23.26
CA ARG A 259 -12.83 -15.16 -22.48
C ARG A 259 -12.51 -15.32 -20.99
N VAL A 260 -12.74 -16.51 -20.42
CA VAL A 260 -12.34 -16.83 -19.04
C VAL A 260 -10.82 -16.78 -18.91
N LYS A 261 -10.07 -17.41 -19.84
CA LYS A 261 -8.60 -17.39 -19.88
C LYS A 261 -8.06 -15.96 -19.88
N TYR A 262 -8.55 -15.08 -20.76
CA TYR A 262 -8.07 -13.68 -20.83
C TYR A 262 -8.34 -12.91 -19.54
N ARG A 263 -9.54 -13.04 -18.96
CA ARG A 263 -9.85 -12.39 -17.65
C ARG A 263 -8.97 -12.93 -16.52
N CYS A 264 -8.68 -14.22 -16.53
CA CYS A 264 -7.85 -14.87 -15.51
C CYS A 264 -6.35 -14.57 -15.69
N LEU A 265 -5.83 -14.59 -16.93
CA LEU A 265 -4.44 -14.27 -17.26
C LEU A 265 -4.16 -12.79 -17.06
N ALA A 266 -5.07 -11.88 -17.40
CA ALA A 266 -4.92 -10.46 -17.09
C ALA A 266 -4.73 -10.24 -15.58
N ARG A 267 -5.52 -10.92 -14.74
CA ARG A 267 -5.38 -10.88 -13.28
C ARG A 267 -4.08 -11.53 -12.78
N ALA A 268 -3.67 -12.67 -13.35
CA ALA A 268 -2.46 -13.38 -12.93
C ALA A 268 -1.16 -12.68 -13.39
N ALA A 269 -1.11 -12.21 -14.64
CA ALA A 269 0.00 -11.42 -15.17
C ALA A 269 0.13 -10.07 -14.43
N TYR A 270 -0.99 -9.46 -14.05
CA TYR A 270 -1.02 -8.29 -13.16
C TYR A 270 -0.36 -8.60 -11.80
N TRP A 271 -0.71 -9.73 -11.17
CA TRP A 271 -0.07 -10.18 -9.94
C TRP A 271 1.42 -10.46 -10.09
N LYS A 272 1.82 -11.06 -11.22
CA LYS A 272 3.24 -11.25 -11.54
C LYS A 272 3.93 -9.88 -11.65
N LYS A 273 3.32 -8.91 -12.32
CA LYS A 273 3.87 -7.54 -12.42
C LYS A 273 3.98 -6.86 -11.05
N VAL A 274 2.97 -6.98 -10.20
CA VAL A 274 2.94 -6.37 -8.85
C VAL A 274 3.90 -7.06 -7.87
N MET A 275 4.01 -8.38 -7.91
CA MET A 275 4.87 -9.16 -7.00
C MET A 275 6.32 -9.27 -7.47
N CYS A 276 6.55 -9.23 -8.79
CA CYS A 276 7.90 -9.23 -9.38
C CYS A 276 8.50 -7.82 -9.53
N PHE A 277 7.78 -6.76 -9.13
CA PHE A 277 8.33 -5.39 -9.10
C PHE A 277 9.52 -5.25 -8.13
N ASP A 278 9.78 -6.28 -7.33
CA ASP A 278 10.87 -6.35 -6.37
C ASP A 278 12.16 -7.01 -6.91
N HIS A 279 12.15 -7.52 -8.15
CA HIS A 279 13.32 -8.21 -8.73
C HIS A 279 14.04 -7.42 -9.83
N GLY A 280 13.70 -6.15 -10.03
CA GLY A 280 14.33 -5.28 -11.05
C GLY A 280 15.29 -4.25 -10.46
N ALA A 281 16.33 -4.71 -9.78
CA ALA A 281 17.54 -3.94 -9.48
C ALA A 281 18.74 -4.89 -9.31
N ARG A 282 19.00 -5.70 -10.34
CA ARG A 282 20.32 -6.11 -10.83
C ARG A 282 20.20 -6.31 -12.34
#